data_AF-A0A7Y0HFL3-F1
#
_entry.id   AF-A0A7Y0HFL3-F1
#
_cell.length_a   1.000
_cell.length_b   1.000
_cell.length_c   1.000
_cell.angle_alpha   90.00
_cell.angle_beta   90.00
_cell.angle_gamma   90.00
#
_symmetry.space_group_name_H-M   'P 1'
#
loop_
_entity.id
_entity.type
_entity.pdbx_description
1 polymer ?
#
loop_
_entity_poly.entity_id
_entity_poly.type
_entity_poly.pdbx_seq_one_letter_code
_entity_poly.pdbx_strand_id
1 'polypeptide(L)'
;MITAAQIRAGRSLLNIKQSELAKAAGVSLATLNNIERGVGDPRASTLDAIERALFQAGIDVETDGAVETVRLHRLARPSAYETLHASQRVLEALSRDSLLKVERILFYGRRDHAQRDESPKICLLLEGRARAVLFDQVSFTVSSGARMAEMAGLLLASFALHRGNLFYLDRLTEDTTLVSVSEATDRLRAADWRGMDHPSVLIDTVDNWDEKVALYGERQGHPLAELIRLVGPRIEGALEAGAPIPALTAE
;
A
#
# COMPACT_ATOMS: atom_id res chain seq x y z
N MET A 1 -18.63 16.27 -12.20
CA MET A 1 -19.53 15.19 -11.74
C MET A 1 -19.31 14.01 -12.66
N ILE A 2 -18.78 12.91 -12.13
CA ILE A 2 -18.49 11.69 -12.91
C ILE A 2 -19.74 11.11 -13.59
N THR A 3 -19.59 10.60 -14.82
CA THR A 3 -20.68 9.97 -15.58
C THR A 3 -20.70 8.45 -15.44
N ALA A 4 -21.84 7.81 -15.75
CA ALA A 4 -21.95 6.35 -15.79
C ALA A 4 -20.99 5.70 -16.81
N ALA A 5 -20.64 6.42 -17.88
CA ALA A 5 -19.64 5.96 -18.86
C ALA A 5 -18.24 6.01 -18.27
N GLN A 6 -17.86 7.12 -17.63
CA GLN A 6 -16.56 7.26 -16.94
C GLN A 6 -16.39 6.25 -15.81
N ILE A 7 -17.45 5.96 -15.03
CA ILE A 7 -17.42 4.93 -13.98
C ILE A 7 -17.09 3.57 -14.59
N ARG A 8 -17.82 3.15 -15.64
CA ARG A 8 -17.58 1.85 -16.30
C ARG A 8 -16.19 1.78 -16.95
N ALA A 9 -15.75 2.85 -17.60
CA ALA A 9 -14.44 2.93 -18.24
C ALA A 9 -13.30 2.86 -17.20
N GLY A 10 -13.40 3.62 -16.10
CA GLY A 10 -12.45 3.55 -14.99
C GLY A 10 -12.39 2.15 -14.39
N ARG A 11 -13.55 1.54 -14.18
CA ARG A 11 -13.67 0.16 -13.69
C ARG A 11 -12.99 -0.86 -14.63
N SER A 12 -13.15 -0.69 -15.94
CA SER A 12 -12.50 -1.53 -16.95
C SER A 12 -10.98 -1.31 -17.00
N LEU A 13 -10.50 -0.06 -16.91
CA LEU A 13 -9.06 0.24 -16.88
C LEU A 13 -8.36 -0.37 -15.65
N LEU A 14 -9.08 -0.44 -14.54
CA LEU A 14 -8.60 -1.07 -13.30
C LEU A 14 -8.77 -2.59 -13.27
N ASN A 15 -9.52 -3.17 -14.21
CA ASN A 15 -9.89 -4.58 -14.28
C ASN A 15 -10.65 -5.11 -13.04
N ILE A 16 -11.72 -4.43 -12.62
CA ILE A 16 -12.35 -4.68 -11.30
C ILE A 16 -13.84 -4.99 -11.45
N LYS A 17 -14.37 -5.75 -10.49
CA LYS A 17 -15.80 -6.03 -10.42
C LYS A 17 -16.55 -4.83 -9.85
N GLN A 18 -17.82 -4.72 -10.23
CA GLN A 18 -18.73 -3.70 -9.69
C GLN A 18 -18.86 -3.79 -8.16
N SER A 19 -18.85 -4.99 -7.59
CA SER A 19 -18.87 -5.20 -6.13
C SER A 19 -17.67 -4.61 -5.41
N GLU A 20 -16.51 -4.62 -6.05
CA GLU A 20 -15.28 -4.10 -5.43
C GLU A 20 -15.29 -2.58 -5.40
N LEU A 21 -15.71 -1.94 -6.50
CA LEU A 21 -15.92 -0.49 -6.53
C LEU A 21 -17.02 -0.05 -5.55
N ALA A 22 -18.12 -0.80 -5.45
CA ALA A 22 -19.19 -0.51 -4.51
C ALA A 22 -18.68 -0.52 -3.05
N LYS A 23 -17.90 -1.56 -2.69
CA LYS A 23 -17.25 -1.66 -1.38
C LYS A 23 -16.31 -0.48 -1.14
N ALA A 24 -15.44 -0.16 -2.09
CA ALA A 24 -14.47 0.92 -1.98
C ALA A 24 -15.15 2.29 -1.79
N ALA A 25 -16.24 2.54 -2.52
CA ALA A 25 -17.01 3.78 -2.42
C ALA A 25 -17.96 3.83 -1.20
N GLY A 26 -18.08 2.75 -0.42
CA GLY A 26 -19.01 2.69 0.71
C GLY A 26 -20.49 2.73 0.31
N VAL A 27 -20.83 2.21 -0.88
CA VAL A 27 -22.20 2.20 -1.43
C VAL A 27 -22.69 0.77 -1.65
N SER A 28 -24.01 0.56 -1.71
CA SER A 28 -24.55 -0.76 -2.02
C SER A 28 -24.25 -1.15 -3.49
N LEU A 29 -24.06 -2.45 -3.75
CA LEU A 29 -23.91 -2.97 -5.11
C LEU A 29 -25.11 -2.61 -6.00
N ALA A 30 -26.32 -2.68 -5.46
CA ALA A 30 -27.54 -2.31 -6.18
C ALA A 30 -27.54 -0.83 -6.58
N THR A 31 -27.07 0.05 -5.69
CA THR A 31 -26.91 1.49 -5.97
C THR A 31 -25.94 1.72 -7.11
N LEU A 32 -24.75 1.11 -7.05
CA LEU A 32 -23.75 1.27 -8.13
C LEU A 32 -24.25 0.69 -9.46
N ASN A 33 -24.97 -0.43 -9.44
CA ASN A 33 -25.57 -1.03 -10.63
C ASN A 33 -26.58 -0.10 -11.31
N ASN A 34 -27.49 0.50 -10.53
CA ASN A 34 -28.44 1.47 -11.05
C ASN A 34 -27.72 2.69 -11.66
N ILE A 35 -26.69 3.21 -10.99
CA ILE A 35 -25.89 4.33 -11.49
C ILE A 35 -25.21 3.99 -12.81
N GLU A 36 -24.51 2.86 -12.91
CA GLU A 36 -23.83 2.45 -14.15
C GLU A 36 -24.79 2.20 -15.32
N ARG A 37 -26.07 1.90 -15.03
CA ARG A 37 -27.15 1.76 -16.02
C ARG A 37 -27.88 3.07 -16.34
N GLY A 38 -27.54 4.17 -15.66
CA GLY A 38 -28.26 5.45 -15.78
C GLY A 38 -29.69 5.40 -15.24
N VAL A 39 -29.95 4.55 -14.23
CA VAL A 39 -31.27 4.38 -13.60
C VAL A 39 -31.35 5.20 -12.32
N GLY A 40 -32.37 6.06 -12.24
CA GLY A 40 -32.65 6.92 -11.10
C GLY A 40 -31.80 8.20 -11.08
N ASP A 41 -31.93 8.95 -9.99
CA ASP A 41 -31.20 10.21 -9.77
C ASP A 41 -30.26 10.04 -8.56
N PRO A 42 -28.97 9.71 -8.79
CA PRO A 42 -28.03 9.50 -7.70
C PRO A 42 -27.68 10.81 -7.00
N ARG A 43 -27.62 10.75 -5.66
CA ARG A 43 -27.17 11.89 -4.85
C ARG A 43 -25.74 12.28 -5.24
N ALA A 44 -25.47 13.59 -5.28
CA ALA A 44 -24.12 14.11 -5.53
C ALA A 44 -23.07 13.47 -4.61
N SER A 45 -23.37 13.32 -3.31
CA SER A 45 -22.49 12.66 -2.34
C SER A 45 -22.11 11.23 -2.71
N THR A 46 -23.01 10.50 -3.38
CA THR A 46 -22.78 9.13 -3.84
C THR A 46 -21.85 9.12 -5.05
N LEU A 47 -22.06 10.04 -6.00
CA LEU A 47 -21.18 10.19 -7.15
C LEU A 47 -19.77 10.61 -6.71
N ASP A 48 -19.66 11.56 -5.78
CA ASP A 48 -18.37 11.97 -5.22
C ASP A 48 -17.65 10.82 -4.52
N ALA A 49 -18.38 9.93 -3.82
CA ALA A 49 -17.79 8.77 -3.17
C ALA A 49 -17.23 7.76 -4.20
N ILE A 50 -17.94 7.56 -5.30
CA ILE A 50 -17.49 6.70 -6.40
C ILE A 50 -16.28 7.33 -7.11
N GLU A 51 -16.33 8.63 -7.41
CA GLU A 51 -15.24 9.38 -8.03
C GLU A 51 -13.99 9.34 -7.14
N ARG A 52 -14.13 9.57 -5.83
CA ARG A 52 -13.03 9.42 -4.87
C ARG A 52 -12.48 8.00 -4.83
N ALA A 53 -13.33 6.97 -4.84
CA ALA A 53 -12.86 5.58 -4.84
C ALA A 53 -12.08 5.22 -6.12
N LEU A 54 -12.50 5.74 -7.28
CA LEU A 54 -11.77 5.59 -8.54
C LEU A 54 -10.46 6.38 -8.52
N PHE A 55 -10.46 7.61 -8.00
CA PHE A 55 -9.27 8.42 -7.80
C PHE A 55 -8.26 7.76 -6.84
N GLN A 56 -8.76 7.18 -5.76
CA GLN A 56 -7.99 6.36 -4.83
C GLN A 56 -7.52 5.03 -5.43
N ALA A 57 -7.98 4.69 -6.62
CA ALA A 57 -7.45 3.59 -7.41
C ALA A 57 -6.61 4.09 -8.58
N GLY A 58 -6.22 5.36 -8.62
CA GLY A 58 -5.38 5.92 -9.68
C GLY A 58 -6.11 6.22 -10.98
N ILE A 59 -7.46 6.28 -10.96
CA ILE A 59 -8.26 6.78 -12.07
C ILE A 59 -8.56 8.26 -11.87
N ASP A 60 -8.12 9.07 -12.81
CA ASP A 60 -8.48 10.47 -12.93
C ASP A 60 -9.54 10.64 -14.04
N VAL A 61 -10.52 11.51 -13.81
CA VAL A 61 -11.64 11.73 -14.74
C VAL A 61 -11.78 13.22 -15.02
N GLU A 62 -12.06 13.58 -16.27
CA GLU A 62 -12.17 14.97 -16.71
C GLU A 62 -13.29 15.10 -17.74
N THR A 63 -14.01 16.23 -17.71
CA THR A 63 -15.08 16.55 -18.66
C THR A 63 -14.94 18.01 -19.12
N ASP A 64 -14.72 18.24 -20.41
CA ASP A 64 -14.56 19.57 -21.03
C ASP A 64 -15.73 19.92 -21.97
N GLY A 65 -16.96 19.55 -21.57
CA GLY A 65 -18.20 19.83 -22.32
C GLY A 65 -18.37 19.11 -23.67
N ALA A 66 -17.28 18.75 -24.36
CA ALA A 66 -17.26 18.02 -25.62
C ALA A 66 -16.60 16.63 -25.49
N VAL A 67 -15.76 16.44 -24.48
CA VAL A 67 -14.98 15.21 -24.27
C VAL A 67 -15.10 14.76 -22.82
N GLU A 68 -15.25 13.44 -22.63
CA GLU A 68 -15.08 12.76 -21.35
C GLU A 68 -13.80 11.94 -21.39
N THR A 69 -12.91 12.16 -20.43
CA THR A 69 -11.62 11.47 -20.32
C THR A 69 -11.59 10.60 -19.07
N VAL A 70 -10.92 9.44 -19.17
CA VAL A 70 -10.55 8.59 -18.04
C VAL A 70 -9.08 8.23 -18.20
N ARG A 71 -8.25 8.56 -17.20
CA ARG A 71 -6.80 8.36 -17.22
C ARG A 71 -6.38 7.46 -16.06
N LEU A 72 -5.58 6.43 -16.36
CA LEU A 72 -4.99 5.55 -15.34
C LEU A 72 -3.54 5.95 -15.06
N HIS A 73 -3.24 6.35 -13.83
CA HIS A 73 -1.90 6.72 -13.38
C HIS A 73 -1.10 5.48 -12.94
N ARG A 74 -0.49 4.77 -13.91
CA ARG A 74 0.24 3.50 -13.67
C ARG A 74 1.54 3.60 -12.86
N LEU A 75 2.16 4.78 -12.74
CA LEU A 75 3.55 4.91 -12.26
C LEU A 75 3.72 5.73 -10.98
N ALA A 76 2.72 6.51 -10.54
CA ALA A 76 2.84 7.39 -9.38
C ALA A 76 2.28 6.77 -8.07
N ARG A 77 1.28 5.89 -8.18
CA ARG A 77 0.59 5.24 -7.05
C ARG A 77 -0.11 3.98 -7.58
N PRO A 78 0.55 2.81 -7.59
CA PRO A 78 -0.02 1.60 -8.21
C PRO A 78 -1.36 1.24 -7.58
N SER A 79 -2.40 1.06 -8.40
CA SER A 79 -3.75 0.75 -7.94
C SER A 79 -3.87 -0.66 -7.39
N ALA A 80 -4.60 -0.81 -6.28
CA ALA A 80 -4.68 -1.98 -5.41
C ALA A 80 -5.46 -3.20 -5.93
N TYR A 81 -5.91 -3.22 -7.18
CA TYR A 81 -6.93 -4.21 -7.56
C TYR A 81 -6.45 -5.65 -7.72
N GLU A 82 -5.14 -5.85 -7.64
CA GLU A 82 -4.56 -7.15 -7.35
C GLU A 82 -3.39 -6.89 -6.39
N THR A 83 -3.53 -7.26 -5.10
CA THR A 83 -2.39 -7.16 -4.17
C THR A 83 -1.18 -7.90 -4.75
N LEU A 84 -1.41 -9.03 -5.43
CA LEU A 84 -0.40 -9.78 -6.19
C LEU A 84 0.34 -8.91 -7.21
N HIS A 85 -0.35 -8.08 -8.00
CA HIS A 85 0.32 -7.22 -8.96
C HIS A 85 1.13 -6.12 -8.25
N ALA A 86 0.56 -5.54 -7.18
CA ALA A 86 1.27 -4.57 -6.37
C ALA A 86 2.53 -5.17 -5.72
N SER A 87 2.45 -6.39 -5.18
CA SER A 87 3.59 -7.08 -4.59
C SER A 87 4.63 -7.45 -5.65
N GLN A 88 4.22 -7.92 -6.83
CA GLN A 88 5.13 -8.11 -7.97
C GLN A 88 5.88 -6.82 -8.32
N ARG A 89 5.18 -5.68 -8.40
CA ARG A 89 5.82 -4.40 -8.68
C ARG A 89 6.77 -3.94 -7.59
N VAL A 90 6.45 -4.20 -6.32
CA VAL A 90 7.38 -3.95 -5.22
C VAL A 90 8.62 -4.84 -5.40
N LEU A 91 8.45 -6.14 -5.64
CA LEU A 91 9.57 -7.06 -5.85
C LEU A 91 10.44 -6.68 -7.05
N GLU A 92 9.83 -6.27 -8.17
CA GLU A 92 10.52 -5.73 -9.34
C GLU A 92 11.32 -4.48 -8.99
N ALA A 93 10.71 -3.55 -8.25
CA ALA A 93 11.34 -2.32 -7.80
C ALA A 93 12.53 -2.57 -6.86
N LEU A 94 12.45 -3.61 -6.02
CA LEU A 94 13.51 -4.02 -5.08
C LEU A 94 14.62 -4.84 -5.76
N SER A 95 14.37 -5.41 -6.93
CA SER A 95 15.33 -6.25 -7.65
C SER A 95 16.61 -5.49 -8.02
N ARG A 96 17.72 -6.22 -8.18
CA ARG A 96 19.04 -5.62 -8.52
C ARG A 96 19.02 -4.91 -9.89
N ASP A 97 18.25 -5.45 -10.82
CA ASP A 97 18.12 -4.95 -12.20
C ASP A 97 17.13 -3.78 -12.33
N SER A 98 16.47 -3.40 -11.23
CA SER A 98 15.57 -2.26 -11.19
C SER A 98 16.28 -0.97 -11.62
N LEU A 99 15.64 -0.21 -12.51
CA LEU A 99 16.06 1.17 -12.83
C LEU A 99 15.70 2.15 -11.71
N LEU A 100 14.75 1.79 -10.84
CA LEU A 100 14.56 2.47 -9.57
C LEU A 100 15.66 1.98 -8.62
N LYS A 101 16.76 2.73 -8.54
CA LYS A 101 17.79 2.48 -7.53
C LYS A 101 17.28 2.94 -6.17
N VAL A 102 16.63 2.01 -5.47
CA VAL A 102 16.10 2.22 -4.13
C VAL A 102 17.27 2.44 -3.16
N GLU A 103 17.25 3.58 -2.50
CA GLU A 103 18.21 4.01 -1.48
C GLU A 103 17.60 3.94 -0.09
N ARG A 104 16.28 4.13 0.04
CA ARG A 104 15.56 4.01 1.32
C ARG A 104 14.18 3.40 1.12
N ILE A 105 13.77 2.55 2.05
CA ILE A 105 12.45 1.90 2.06
C ILE A 105 11.79 2.22 3.38
N LEU A 106 10.71 3.00 3.34
CA LEU A 106 9.87 3.23 4.50
C LEU A 106 8.66 2.31 4.46
N PHE A 107 8.48 1.50 5.50
CA PHE A 107 7.22 0.82 5.79
C PHE A 107 6.43 1.56 6.85
N TYR A 108 5.11 1.63 6.74
CA TYR A 108 4.28 2.24 7.78
C TYR A 108 2.88 1.66 7.80
N GLY A 109 2.25 1.68 8.97
CA GLY A 109 0.83 1.38 9.08
C GLY A 109 -0.04 2.59 8.80
N ARG A 110 -1.13 2.41 8.06
CA ARG A 110 -2.13 3.44 7.75
C ARG A 110 -3.51 2.99 8.19
N ARG A 111 -4.27 3.89 8.83
CA ARG A 111 -5.72 3.69 9.04
C ARG A 111 -6.50 4.33 7.90
N ASP A 112 -7.46 3.58 7.37
CA ASP A 112 -8.38 4.09 6.36
C ASP A 112 -9.41 5.01 7.02
N HIS A 113 -9.60 6.21 6.45
CA HIS A 113 -10.54 7.17 7.01
C HIS A 113 -11.99 6.71 6.84
N ALA A 114 -12.31 6.08 5.71
CA ALA A 114 -13.66 5.63 5.39
C ALA A 114 -14.01 4.29 6.07
N GLN A 115 -13.00 3.48 6.42
CA GLN A 115 -13.16 2.13 6.95
C GLN A 115 -12.41 1.97 8.29
N ARG A 116 -12.77 2.78 9.29
CA ARG A 116 -12.07 2.82 10.60
C ARG A 116 -12.05 1.49 11.36
N ASP A 117 -13.02 0.62 11.11
CA ASP A 117 -13.16 -0.69 11.75
C ASP A 117 -12.36 -1.80 11.05
N GLU A 118 -11.82 -1.55 9.84
CA GLU A 118 -10.94 -2.51 9.18
C GLU A 118 -9.52 -2.49 9.79
N SER A 119 -8.82 -3.61 9.72
CA SER A 119 -7.42 -3.70 10.15
C SER A 119 -6.56 -2.66 9.43
N PRO A 120 -5.57 -2.04 10.12
CA PRO A 120 -4.65 -1.13 9.48
C PRO A 120 -3.95 -1.78 8.27
N LYS A 121 -3.71 -0.97 7.24
CA LYS A 121 -2.99 -1.37 6.04
C LYS A 121 -1.51 -1.10 6.25
N ILE A 122 -0.64 -1.97 5.73
CA ILE A 122 0.79 -1.71 5.63
C ILE A 122 1.05 -1.02 4.28
N CYS A 123 1.80 0.06 4.29
CA CYS A 123 2.11 0.87 3.13
C CYS A 123 3.63 1.00 2.98
N LEU A 124 4.09 1.32 1.77
CA LEU A 124 5.52 1.46 1.48
C LEU A 124 5.79 2.76 0.72
N LEU A 125 6.87 3.44 1.06
CA LEU A 125 7.49 4.48 0.23
C LEU A 125 8.88 3.99 -0.18
N LEU A 126 9.08 3.76 -1.48
CA LEU A 126 10.38 3.42 -2.05
C LEU A 126 11.02 4.71 -2.55
N GLU A 127 12.16 5.09 -1.99
CA GLU A 127 12.89 6.27 -2.41
C GLU A 127 14.19 5.89 -3.08
N GLY A 128 14.44 6.47 -4.26
CA GLY A 128 15.76 6.53 -4.87
C GLY A 128 16.17 7.97 -5.14
N ARG A 129 17.39 8.15 -5.63
CA ARG A 129 18.01 9.46 -5.85
C ARG A 129 17.18 10.49 -6.62
N ALA A 130 16.45 10.03 -7.64
CA ALA A 130 15.75 10.90 -8.60
C ALA A 130 14.22 10.75 -8.56
N ARG A 131 13.70 9.74 -7.87
CA ARG A 131 12.26 9.44 -7.88
C ARG A 131 11.87 8.65 -6.63
N ALA A 132 10.63 8.81 -6.22
CA ALA A 132 10.00 8.01 -5.18
C ALA A 132 8.73 7.35 -5.71
N VAL A 133 8.38 6.19 -5.17
CA VAL A 133 7.15 5.45 -5.51
C VAL A 133 6.42 5.12 -4.22
N LEU A 134 5.16 5.55 -4.14
CA LEU A 134 4.32 5.36 -2.97
C LEU A 134 3.29 4.26 -3.22
N PHE A 135 3.29 3.26 -2.34
CA PHE A 135 2.36 2.12 -2.31
C PHE A 135 1.48 2.21 -1.07
N ASP A 136 0.52 3.13 -1.07
CA ASP A 136 -0.36 3.40 0.09
C ASP A 136 -1.85 3.23 -0.18
N GLN A 137 -2.22 3.10 -1.45
CA GLN A 137 -3.55 2.67 -1.86
C GLN A 137 -3.70 1.14 -1.81
N VAL A 138 -2.60 0.39 -1.80
CA VAL A 138 -2.59 -1.07 -1.80
C VAL A 138 -3.10 -1.64 -0.49
N SER A 139 -3.90 -2.72 -0.57
CA SER A 139 -4.45 -3.43 0.59
C SER A 139 -3.48 -4.50 1.13
N PHE A 140 -2.24 -4.11 1.44
CA PHE A 140 -1.36 -5.02 2.17
C PHE A 140 -1.78 -5.08 3.64
N THR A 141 -2.08 -6.27 4.14
CA THR A 141 -2.43 -6.50 5.55
C THR A 141 -1.84 -7.83 6.01
N VAL A 142 -2.01 -8.15 7.29
CA VAL A 142 -1.60 -9.44 7.88
C VAL A 142 -2.78 -10.19 8.51
N SER A 143 -4.00 -9.87 8.06
CA SER A 143 -5.24 -10.36 8.67
C SER A 143 -5.63 -11.79 8.26
N SER A 144 -4.93 -12.40 7.29
CA SER A 144 -5.14 -13.79 6.89
C SER A 144 -3.83 -14.45 6.45
N GLY A 145 -3.81 -15.78 6.35
CA GLY A 145 -2.60 -16.51 5.94
C GLY A 145 -2.08 -16.12 4.56
N ALA A 146 -2.97 -15.92 3.57
CA ALA A 146 -2.56 -15.49 2.23
C ALA A 146 -1.94 -14.09 2.24
N ARG A 147 -2.54 -13.15 2.99
CA ARG A 147 -2.03 -11.77 3.11
C ARG A 147 -0.72 -11.71 3.92
N MET A 148 -0.61 -12.54 4.96
CA MET A 148 0.62 -12.69 5.72
C MET A 148 1.74 -13.29 4.85
N ALA A 149 1.45 -14.28 4.01
CA ALA A 149 2.44 -14.84 3.07
C ALA A 149 2.96 -13.77 2.12
N GLU A 150 2.07 -12.95 1.56
CA GLU A 150 2.41 -11.83 0.68
C GLU A 150 3.29 -10.80 1.39
N MET A 151 2.87 -10.31 2.56
CA MET A 151 3.64 -9.36 3.35
C MET A 151 5.01 -9.93 3.78
N ALA A 152 5.04 -11.20 4.21
CA ALA A 152 6.28 -11.88 4.56
C ALA A 152 7.24 -11.98 3.36
N GLY A 153 6.74 -12.22 2.15
CA GLY A 153 7.54 -12.23 0.93
C GLY A 153 8.14 -10.86 0.62
N LEU A 154 7.36 -9.78 0.77
CA LEU A 154 7.84 -8.40 0.60
C LEU A 154 8.92 -8.03 1.62
N LEU A 155 8.69 -8.36 2.89
CA LEU A 155 9.67 -8.15 3.96
C LEU A 155 10.92 -8.99 3.73
N LEU A 156 10.78 -10.26 3.34
CA LEU A 156 11.91 -11.14 3.03
C LEU A 156 12.80 -10.55 1.94
N ALA A 157 12.22 -10.11 0.82
CA ALA A 157 12.96 -9.47 -0.26
C ALA A 157 13.64 -8.17 0.20
N SER A 158 12.93 -7.37 1.00
CA SER A 158 13.45 -6.10 1.53
C SER A 158 14.64 -6.33 2.46
N PHE A 159 14.54 -7.26 3.41
CA PHE A 159 15.63 -7.62 4.32
C PHE A 159 16.80 -8.31 3.59
N ALA A 160 16.53 -9.11 2.57
CA ALA A 160 17.59 -9.80 1.83
C ALA A 160 18.41 -8.85 0.94
N LEU A 161 17.78 -7.82 0.39
CA LEU A 161 18.40 -6.96 -0.63
C LEU A 161 18.76 -5.56 -0.11
N HIS A 162 18.08 -5.05 0.92
CA HIS A 162 18.14 -3.65 1.35
C HIS A 162 18.24 -3.48 2.87
N ARG A 163 18.76 -4.46 3.62
CA ARG A 163 18.76 -4.50 5.11
C ARG A 163 19.17 -3.19 5.79
N GLY A 164 20.22 -2.52 5.31
CA GLY A 164 20.72 -1.27 5.89
C GLY A 164 19.90 -0.01 5.56
N ASN A 165 18.88 -0.16 4.72
CA ASN A 165 18.08 0.93 4.15
C ASN A 165 16.58 0.79 4.48
N LEU A 166 16.24 -0.05 5.46
CA LEU A 166 14.87 -0.28 5.89
C LEU A 166 14.50 0.65 7.06
N PHE A 167 13.37 1.30 6.93
CA PHE A 167 12.82 2.22 7.89
C PHE A 167 11.37 1.93 8.18
N TYR A 168 10.88 2.37 9.34
CA TYR A 168 9.47 2.33 9.68
C TYR A 168 8.99 3.54 10.48
N LEU A 169 7.67 3.73 10.51
CA LEU A 169 7.00 4.61 11.47
C LEU A 169 6.45 3.77 12.61
N ASP A 170 6.79 4.14 13.85
CA ASP A 170 6.39 3.43 15.08
C ASP A 170 4.93 3.65 15.49
N ARG A 171 4.22 4.54 14.77
CA ARG A 171 2.81 4.84 14.97
C ARG A 171 2.04 4.74 13.66
N LEU A 172 0.77 4.40 13.79
CA LEU A 172 -0.16 4.42 12.67
C LEU A 172 -0.32 5.85 12.13
N THR A 173 -0.18 5.98 10.83
CA THR A 173 -0.35 7.24 10.10
C THR A 173 -1.83 7.43 9.75
N GLU A 174 -2.25 8.70 9.69
CA GLU A 174 -3.54 9.08 9.12
C GLU A 174 -3.63 8.68 7.63
N ASP A 175 -4.83 8.77 7.07
CA ASP A 175 -5.09 8.32 5.72
C ASP A 175 -4.38 9.17 4.65
N THR A 176 -3.19 8.74 4.22
CA THR A 176 -2.38 9.38 3.17
C THR A 176 -3.07 9.42 1.80
N THR A 177 -4.11 8.61 1.58
CA THR A 177 -4.84 8.56 0.30
C THR A 177 -5.82 9.72 0.12
N LEU A 178 -6.06 10.52 1.17
CA LEU A 178 -6.90 11.71 1.14
C LEU A 178 -6.21 12.93 0.53
N VAL A 179 -4.89 12.87 0.34
CA VAL A 179 -4.09 13.96 -0.23
C VAL A 179 -3.37 13.51 -1.51
N SER A 180 -2.81 14.49 -2.23
CA SER A 180 -2.00 14.23 -3.42
C SER A 180 -0.77 13.38 -3.11
N VAL A 181 -0.21 12.69 -4.11
CA VAL A 181 1.00 11.86 -3.93
C VAL A 181 2.19 12.67 -3.45
N SER A 182 2.37 13.89 -3.99
CA SER A 182 3.46 14.78 -3.57
C SER A 182 3.30 15.14 -2.11
N GLU A 183 2.11 15.60 -1.71
CA GLU A 183 1.84 16.00 -0.33
C GLU A 183 1.97 14.83 0.65
N ALA A 184 1.44 13.65 0.31
CA ALA A 184 1.62 12.45 1.13
C ALA A 184 3.10 12.10 1.30
N THR A 185 3.87 12.18 0.21
CA THR A 185 5.31 11.88 0.21
C THR A 185 6.09 12.88 1.06
N ASP A 186 5.78 14.18 0.97
CA ASP A 186 6.43 15.23 1.75
C ASP A 186 6.12 15.10 3.25
N ARG A 187 4.87 14.76 3.59
CA ARG A 187 4.48 14.45 4.98
C ARG A 187 5.24 13.23 5.52
N LEU A 188 5.33 12.16 4.73
CA LEU A 188 6.08 10.96 5.12
C LEU A 188 7.56 11.25 5.31
N ARG A 189 8.19 12.05 4.43
CA ARG A 189 9.59 12.48 4.56
C ARG A 189 9.88 13.33 5.78
N ALA A 190 8.89 14.10 6.23
CA ALA A 190 8.99 14.92 7.44
C ALA A 190 8.77 14.13 8.74
N ALA A 191 8.32 12.88 8.65
CA ALA A 191 8.09 12.02 9.82
C ALA A 191 9.42 11.50 10.41
N ASP A 192 9.37 11.07 11.68
CA ASP A 192 10.53 10.49 12.38
C ASP A 192 10.72 9.01 12.00
N TRP A 193 11.62 8.75 11.04
CA TRP A 193 11.88 7.40 10.53
C TRP A 193 12.78 6.65 11.51
N ARG A 194 12.33 5.46 11.94
CA ARG A 194 13.13 4.54 12.74
C ARG A 194 13.78 3.50 11.83
N GLY A 195 15.04 3.14 12.08
CA GLY A 195 15.66 1.99 11.40
C GLY A 195 14.91 0.70 11.73
N MET A 196 14.72 -0.17 10.74
CA MET A 196 14.02 -1.44 10.92
C MET A 196 15.00 -2.62 10.94
N ASP A 197 15.50 -2.96 12.13
CA ASP A 197 16.44 -4.08 12.30
C ASP A 197 15.75 -5.46 12.31
N HIS A 198 14.46 -5.49 12.63
CA HIS A 198 13.66 -6.71 12.68
C HIS A 198 12.20 -6.45 12.28
N PRO A 199 11.55 -7.29 11.45
CA PRO A 199 10.19 -7.05 10.92
C PRO A 199 9.10 -6.96 11.99
N SER A 200 9.35 -7.49 13.20
CA SER A 200 8.43 -7.37 14.32
C SER A 200 8.02 -5.93 14.62
N VAL A 201 8.96 -5.00 14.56
CA VAL A 201 8.70 -3.60 14.96
C VAL A 201 7.65 -2.96 14.07
N LEU A 202 7.53 -3.42 12.81
CA LEU A 202 6.46 -3.01 11.91
C LEU A 202 5.18 -3.78 12.17
N ILE A 203 5.23 -5.11 12.23
CA ILE A 203 4.03 -5.93 12.37
C ILE A 203 3.30 -5.60 13.67
N ASP A 204 4.02 -5.32 14.75
CA ASP A 204 3.46 -4.93 16.04
C ASP A 204 2.75 -3.55 16.02
N THR A 205 2.97 -2.72 14.99
CA THR A 205 2.20 -1.47 14.81
C THR A 205 0.79 -1.71 14.26
N VAL A 206 0.57 -2.83 13.57
CA VAL A 206 -0.69 -3.14 12.87
C VAL A 206 -1.41 -4.37 13.40
N ASP A 207 -0.70 -5.30 14.01
CA ASP A 207 -1.17 -6.61 14.48
C ASP A 207 -0.15 -7.18 15.50
N ASN A 208 -0.14 -8.49 15.79
CA ASN A 208 0.78 -9.14 16.71
C ASN A 208 1.70 -10.13 15.97
N TRP A 209 3.00 -9.84 15.91
CA TRP A 209 3.99 -10.69 15.23
C TRP A 209 4.12 -12.07 15.86
N ASP A 210 4.17 -12.19 17.19
CA ASP A 210 4.38 -13.47 17.86
C ASP A 210 3.21 -14.43 17.56
N GLU A 211 1.99 -13.90 17.50
CA GLU A 211 0.82 -14.66 17.04
C GLU A 211 0.96 -15.10 15.57
N LYS A 212 1.46 -14.24 14.67
CA LYS A 212 1.69 -14.62 13.26
C LYS A 212 2.78 -15.69 13.14
N VAL A 213 3.85 -15.59 13.93
CA VAL A 213 4.92 -16.59 13.97
C VAL A 213 4.38 -17.94 14.45
N ALA A 214 3.59 -17.95 15.53
CA ALA A 214 2.97 -19.18 16.02
C ALA A 214 2.03 -19.82 14.97
N LEU A 215 1.26 -19.00 14.24
CA LEU A 215 0.30 -19.50 13.25
C LEU A 215 0.95 -19.98 11.94
N TYR A 216 2.00 -19.32 11.48
CA TYR A 216 2.53 -19.49 10.12
C TYR A 216 4.04 -19.78 10.04
N GLY A 217 4.81 -19.57 11.11
CA GLY A 217 6.27 -19.65 11.12
C GLY A 217 6.83 -21.05 10.89
N GLU A 218 6.09 -22.10 11.26
CA GLU A 218 6.49 -23.50 11.04
C GLU A 218 5.88 -24.10 9.76
N ARG A 219 5.08 -23.35 9.01
CA ARG A 219 4.42 -23.87 7.80
C ARG A 219 5.43 -23.99 6.67
N GLN A 220 5.65 -25.21 6.20
CA GLN A 220 6.53 -25.48 5.06
C GLN A 220 6.10 -24.68 3.82
N GLY A 221 7.05 -24.00 3.17
CA GLY A 221 6.81 -23.19 1.97
C GLY A 221 6.15 -21.83 2.24
N HIS A 222 5.86 -21.48 3.50
CA HIS A 222 5.34 -20.15 3.83
C HIS A 222 6.51 -19.14 3.94
N PRO A 223 6.46 -17.98 3.24
CA PRO A 223 7.57 -17.01 3.24
C PRO A 223 7.96 -16.48 4.63
N LEU A 224 7.03 -16.50 5.59
CA LEU A 224 7.33 -16.11 6.98
C LEU A 224 8.41 -16.99 7.63
N ALA A 225 8.42 -18.29 7.34
CA ALA A 225 9.44 -19.21 7.86
C ALA A 225 10.85 -18.80 7.37
N GLU A 226 10.95 -18.46 6.09
CA GLU A 226 12.20 -18.00 5.48
C GLU A 226 12.62 -16.62 6.00
N LEU A 227 11.65 -15.72 6.19
CA LEU A 227 11.89 -14.40 6.78
C LEU A 227 12.48 -14.55 8.18
N ILE A 228 11.85 -15.33 9.06
CA ILE A 228 12.33 -15.61 10.43
C ILE A 228 13.76 -16.15 10.39
N ARG A 229 14.04 -17.11 9.50
CA ARG A 229 15.38 -17.68 9.34
C ARG A 229 16.41 -16.64 8.88
N LEU A 230 16.03 -15.70 8.03
CA LEU A 230 16.91 -14.63 7.53
C LEU A 230 17.20 -13.58 8.61
N VAL A 231 16.17 -13.16 9.36
CA VAL A 231 16.30 -12.06 10.33
C VAL A 231 16.84 -12.52 11.69
N GLY A 232 16.65 -13.79 12.03
CA GLY A 232 17.03 -14.35 13.32
C GLY A 232 16.00 -14.06 14.42
N PRO A 233 16.32 -14.36 15.69
CA PRO A 233 15.44 -14.05 16.81
C PRO A 233 15.34 -12.54 17.03
N ARG A 234 14.22 -12.10 17.64
CA ARG A 234 14.08 -10.73 18.15
C ARG A 234 15.21 -10.46 19.15
N ILE A 235 15.94 -9.36 18.95
CA ILE A 235 16.91 -8.88 19.93
C ILE A 235 16.13 -8.01 20.92
N GLU A 236 15.72 -8.59 22.04
CA GLU A 236 15.17 -7.82 23.16
C GLU A 236 16.27 -6.92 23.75
N GLY A 237 16.12 -5.59 23.61
CA GLY A 237 17.02 -4.60 24.22
C GLY A 237 17.75 -3.65 23.26
N ALA A 238 17.59 -3.75 21.94
CA ALA A 238 18.20 -2.80 20.99
C ALA A 238 17.36 -1.51 20.74
N LEU A 239 16.18 -1.40 21.36
CA LEU A 239 15.27 -0.25 21.20
C LEU A 239 15.76 1.05 21.86
N GLU A 240 16.88 1.05 22.59
CA GLU A 240 17.42 2.26 23.27
C GLU A 240 18.61 2.94 22.58
N ALA A 241 19.07 2.50 21.41
CA ALA A 241 20.14 3.19 20.71
C ALA A 241 19.70 3.62 19.31
N GLY A 242 19.16 4.84 19.22
CA GLY A 242 19.13 5.63 17.99
C GLY A 242 20.53 6.03 17.53
N ALA A 243 21.45 5.07 17.41
CA ALA A 243 22.76 5.29 16.83
C ALA A 243 22.62 5.29 15.30
N PRO A 244 23.08 6.33 14.60
CA PRO A 244 23.11 6.31 13.14
C PRO A 244 23.98 5.15 12.68
N ILE A 245 23.43 4.30 11.82
CA ILE A 245 24.19 3.27 11.11
C ILE A 245 25.31 4.01 10.33
N PRO A 246 26.60 3.73 10.58
CA PRO A 246 27.67 4.43 9.89
C PRO A 246 27.57 4.12 8.40
N ALA A 247 27.63 5.16 7.57
CA ALA A 247 27.69 5.04 6.13
C ALA A 247 28.80 4.05 5.77
N LEU A 248 28.44 2.97 5.05
CA LEU A 248 29.41 2.12 4.38
C LEU A 248 30.19 3.01 3.42
N THR A 249 31.41 3.36 3.81
CA THR A 249 32.40 3.98 2.94
C THR A 249 32.66 3.02 1.79
N ALA A 250 32.33 3.48 0.57
CA ALA A 250 32.73 2.81 -0.65
C ALA A 250 34.26 2.85 -0.76
N GLU A 251 34.88 1.68 -0.84
CA GLU A 251 36.13 1.48 -1.56
C GLU A 251 35.81 0.97 -2.97
#